data_AF-A0A954H8U1-F1
#
_entry.id   AF-A0A954H8U1-F1
#
_cell.length_a   1.000
_cell.length_b   1.000
_cell.length_c   1.000
_cell.angle_alpha   90.00
_cell.angle_beta   90.00
_cell.angle_gamma   90.00
#
_symmetry.space_group_name_H-M   'P 1'
#
loop_
_entity.id
_entity.type
_entity.pdbx_description
1 polymer ?
#
loop_
_entity_poly.entity_id
_entity_poly.type
_entity_poly.pdbx_seq_one_letter_code
_entity_poly.pdbx_strand_id
1 'polypeptide(L)'
;MENLLLEKLQNVRQRQRLQAGFQLAAIGMIAANTFAILAYLVLWFSPNLFSAYAIWTTILAGPILGFLVGYFRFLPWSVSATAVDRCYHLKDNTLSALEFSQHTKEITLEKLQVEDTLQKIDTINAQQVVPFQTPRTFPYALILLAVVGLFVFFPREEQQLSASLSEPNPGLLTVALDMKKDIKELEEWAQENEMSEELKELIEQLNEEATEMEQPEVDVKEALANISEMQAALAAEQAEYNPDAVNAQMKALGAALMAADQMKAAAQKLEAQDFKGAADEFQKLENLDMERKEAKAVAEKLKKLAKQMKDSGQGQLSQTASEMSDALNSGNSGQFSKSSKDMANQLRKHSLRNNLSKLLAMQMSKLNMSKSQCKACMGMCSKCGSSNCNGNCSGNKNSLAEGMKPNKSTSPKNSWGKTTSGNLFGDKTKIDANRNRQELTGQSGDGPTETETSNSPEGREVAGRSYREVYQEYQKISETVLESEPIPLGQRQTIQRYFELIRPGQDELANETAPAETP
;
A
#
# COMPACT_ATOMS: atom_id res chain seq x y z
N MET A 1 -68.66 -45.45 18.81
CA MET A 1 -69.12 -44.41 17.86
C MET A 1 -68.14 -43.25 17.81
N GLU A 2 -67.61 -42.80 18.95
CA GLU A 2 -66.58 -41.74 19.03
C GLU A 2 -65.37 -41.96 18.10
N ASN A 3 -64.75 -43.15 18.11
CA ASN A 3 -63.59 -43.45 17.25
C ASN A 3 -63.87 -43.31 15.74
N LEU A 4 -65.07 -43.68 15.28
CA LEU A 4 -65.46 -43.56 13.87
C LEU A 4 -65.68 -42.09 13.47
N LEU A 5 -66.27 -41.29 14.37
CA LEU A 5 -66.45 -39.85 14.18
C LEU A 5 -65.08 -39.14 14.10
N LEU A 6 -64.17 -39.48 15.02
CA LEU A 6 -62.81 -38.95 15.03
C LEU A 6 -61.99 -39.34 13.79
N GLU A 7 -62.11 -40.58 13.30
CA GLU A 7 -61.42 -41.04 12.09
C GLU A 7 -61.85 -40.24 10.85
N LYS A 8 -63.14 -39.95 10.70
CA LYS A 8 -63.65 -39.15 9.56
C LYS A 8 -63.23 -37.68 9.67
N LEU A 9 -63.28 -37.10 10.87
CA LEU A 9 -62.80 -35.74 11.11
C LEU A 9 -61.28 -35.62 10.97
N GLN A 10 -60.51 -36.70 11.12
CA GLN A 10 -59.06 -36.69 11.02
C GLN A 10 -58.58 -36.24 9.64
N ASN A 11 -59.24 -36.68 8.56
CA ASN A 11 -58.87 -36.28 7.20
C ASN A 11 -59.09 -34.78 6.96
N VAL A 12 -60.19 -34.23 7.48
CA VAL A 12 -60.47 -32.80 7.45
C VAL A 12 -59.43 -32.03 8.28
N ARG A 13 -59.13 -32.53 9.49
CA ARG A 13 -58.15 -31.95 10.41
C ARG A 13 -56.73 -31.94 9.84
N GLN A 14 -56.30 -33.02 9.18
CA GLN A 14 -55.00 -33.08 8.52
C GLN A 14 -54.89 -32.05 7.40
N ARG A 15 -55.95 -31.85 6.61
CA ARG A 15 -56.00 -30.81 5.58
C ARG A 15 -55.96 -29.39 6.15
N GLN A 16 -56.68 -29.14 7.26
CA GLN A 16 -56.60 -27.87 7.97
C GLN A 16 -55.20 -27.60 8.52
N ARG A 17 -54.52 -28.61 9.05
CA ARG A 17 -53.12 -28.51 9.51
C ARG A 17 -52.16 -28.25 8.37
N LEU A 18 -52.32 -28.91 7.22
CA LEU A 18 -51.52 -28.63 6.03
C LEU A 18 -51.72 -27.19 5.55
N GLN A 19 -52.96 -26.71 5.50
CA GLN A 19 -53.26 -25.33 5.12
C GLN A 19 -52.65 -24.32 6.11
N ALA A 20 -52.78 -24.56 7.41
CA ALA A 20 -52.16 -23.73 8.45
C ALA A 20 -50.62 -23.74 8.34
N GLY A 21 -50.03 -24.92 8.05
CA GLY A 21 -48.62 -25.09 7.73
C GLY A 21 -48.18 -24.23 6.55
N PHE A 22 -48.91 -24.25 5.44
CA PHE A 22 -48.60 -23.40 4.27
C PHE A 22 -48.75 -21.90 4.55
N GLN A 23 -49.74 -21.50 5.35
CA GLN A 23 -49.91 -20.09 5.74
C GLN A 23 -48.74 -19.59 6.60
N LEU A 24 -48.33 -20.37 7.61
CA LEU A 24 -47.22 -20.02 8.48
C LEU A 24 -45.85 -20.18 7.81
N ALA A 25 -45.72 -21.10 6.86
CA ALA A 25 -44.52 -21.19 6.00
C ALA A 25 -44.34 -19.91 5.18
N ALA A 26 -45.41 -19.35 4.61
CA ALA A 26 -45.34 -18.08 3.89
C ALA A 26 -44.93 -16.90 4.80
N ILE A 27 -45.41 -16.87 6.04
CA ILE A 27 -44.99 -15.86 7.04
C ILE A 27 -43.52 -16.07 7.44
N GLY A 28 -43.09 -17.31 7.67
CA GLY A 28 -41.71 -17.66 7.98
C GLY A 28 -40.75 -17.28 6.85
N MET A 29 -41.18 -17.46 5.60
CA MET A 29 -40.44 -17.03 4.41
C MET A 29 -40.27 -15.50 4.36
N ILE A 30 -41.33 -14.73 4.68
CA ILE A 30 -41.24 -13.27 4.76
C ILE A 30 -40.25 -12.85 5.85
N ALA A 31 -40.38 -13.41 7.06
CA ALA A 31 -39.49 -13.09 8.18
C ALA A 31 -38.02 -13.39 7.85
N ALA A 32 -37.73 -14.55 7.27
CA ALA A 32 -36.39 -14.94 6.87
C ALA A 32 -35.82 -14.04 5.76
N ASN A 33 -36.61 -13.72 4.73
CA ASN A 33 -36.15 -12.80 3.67
C ASN A 33 -35.91 -11.39 4.21
N THR A 34 -36.78 -10.88 5.11
CA THR A 34 -36.54 -9.56 5.74
C THR A 34 -35.26 -9.55 6.58
N PHE A 35 -34.99 -10.64 7.30
CA PHE A 35 -33.75 -10.78 8.05
C PHE A 35 -32.53 -10.85 7.12
N ALA A 36 -32.62 -11.60 6.03
CA ALA A 36 -31.55 -11.71 5.03
C ALA A 36 -31.21 -10.35 4.38
N ILE A 37 -32.23 -9.55 4.04
CA ILE A 37 -32.03 -8.19 3.51
C ILE A 37 -31.34 -7.30 4.55
N LEU A 38 -31.78 -7.33 5.81
CA LEU A 38 -31.14 -6.57 6.89
C LEU A 38 -29.71 -7.03 7.15
N ALA A 39 -29.45 -8.34 7.14
CA ALA A 39 -28.11 -8.90 7.29
C ALA A 39 -27.20 -8.48 6.13
N TYR A 40 -27.71 -8.45 4.90
CA TYR A 40 -26.96 -7.98 3.74
C TYR A 40 -26.63 -6.48 3.84
N LEU A 41 -27.57 -5.65 4.32
CA LEU A 41 -27.33 -4.24 4.61
C LEU A 41 -26.29 -4.04 5.73
N VAL A 42 -26.36 -4.82 6.80
CA VAL A 42 -25.36 -4.77 7.89
C VAL A 42 -23.99 -5.21 7.38
N LEU A 43 -23.93 -6.24 6.54
CA LEU A 43 -22.68 -6.67 5.90
C LEU A 43 -22.10 -5.61 4.97
N TRP A 44 -22.93 -4.75 4.38
CA TRP A 44 -22.46 -3.61 3.60
C TRP A 44 -21.70 -2.59 4.47
N PHE A 45 -22.16 -2.34 5.69
CA PHE A 45 -21.48 -1.45 6.65
C PHE A 45 -20.36 -2.14 7.46
N SER A 46 -20.43 -3.46 7.63
CA SER A 46 -19.54 -4.22 8.52
C SER A 46 -19.26 -5.64 7.97
N PRO A 47 -18.20 -5.82 7.17
CA PRO A 47 -17.99 -7.04 6.37
C PRO A 47 -17.75 -8.33 7.18
N ASN A 48 -17.46 -8.24 8.49
CA ASN A 48 -16.97 -9.38 9.28
C ASN A 48 -18.00 -9.99 10.26
N LEU A 49 -19.25 -9.49 10.30
CA LEU A 49 -20.22 -9.97 11.31
C LEU A 49 -20.91 -11.28 10.93
N PHE A 50 -21.12 -11.56 9.64
CA PHE A 50 -21.88 -12.72 9.18
C PHE A 50 -21.21 -13.40 7.98
N SER A 51 -21.06 -14.72 8.04
CA SER A 51 -20.65 -15.51 6.88
C SER A 51 -21.77 -15.56 5.85
N ALA A 52 -21.45 -15.46 4.56
CA ALA A 52 -22.44 -15.55 3.48
C ALA A 52 -23.27 -16.85 3.54
N TYR A 53 -22.67 -17.96 3.99
CA TYR A 53 -23.35 -19.23 4.20
C TYR A 53 -24.42 -19.17 5.28
N ALA A 54 -24.23 -18.36 6.33
CA ALA A 54 -25.20 -18.20 7.41
C ALA A 54 -26.48 -17.49 6.94
N ILE A 55 -26.40 -16.61 5.94
CA ILE A 55 -27.59 -15.96 5.38
C ILE A 55 -28.43 -16.97 4.60
N TRP A 56 -27.80 -17.81 3.76
CA TRP A 56 -28.50 -18.83 2.99
C TRP A 56 -29.21 -19.88 3.87
N THR A 57 -28.61 -20.27 4.99
CA THR A 57 -29.25 -21.21 5.92
C THR A 57 -30.50 -20.61 6.56
N THR A 58 -30.52 -19.30 6.86
CA THR A 58 -31.72 -18.65 7.42
C THR A 58 -32.89 -18.59 6.43
N ILE A 59 -32.62 -18.35 5.15
CA ILE A 59 -33.64 -18.31 4.08
C ILE A 59 -34.32 -19.69 3.93
N LEU A 60 -33.54 -20.77 4.01
CA LEU A 60 -34.07 -22.14 3.95
C LEU A 60 -34.75 -22.57 5.26
N ALA A 61 -34.22 -22.20 6.42
CA ALA A 61 -34.75 -22.61 7.71
C ALA A 61 -36.09 -21.94 8.05
N GLY A 62 -36.30 -20.68 7.66
CA GLY A 62 -37.53 -19.92 7.91
C GLY A 62 -38.84 -20.61 7.49
N PRO A 63 -39.02 -20.98 6.21
CA PRO A 63 -40.24 -21.65 5.75
C PRO A 63 -40.42 -23.04 6.36
N ILE A 64 -39.32 -23.77 6.62
CA ILE A 64 -39.38 -25.10 7.25
C ILE A 64 -39.89 -24.98 8.69
N LEU A 65 -39.33 -24.06 9.48
CA LEU A 65 -39.79 -23.80 10.84
C LEU A 65 -41.23 -23.29 10.87
N GLY A 66 -41.59 -22.37 9.97
CA GLY A 66 -42.96 -21.88 9.84
C GLY A 66 -43.96 -23.00 9.51
N PHE A 67 -43.59 -23.90 8.60
CA PHE A 67 -44.40 -25.06 8.25
C PHE A 67 -44.56 -26.02 9.43
N LEU A 68 -43.47 -26.36 10.13
CA LEU A 68 -43.50 -27.26 11.29
C LEU A 68 -44.38 -26.68 12.41
N VAL A 69 -44.21 -25.40 12.74
CA VAL A 69 -45.02 -24.72 13.75
C VAL A 69 -46.50 -24.72 13.36
N GLY A 70 -46.82 -24.47 12.09
CA GLY A 70 -48.21 -24.50 11.62
C GLY A 70 -48.82 -25.89 11.56
N TYR A 71 -48.03 -26.89 11.18
CA TYR A 71 -48.48 -28.28 11.09
C TYR A 71 -48.70 -28.92 12.46
N PHE A 72 -47.80 -28.65 13.43
CA PHE A 72 -47.87 -29.17 14.79
C PHE A 72 -48.74 -28.33 15.74
N ARG A 73 -49.26 -27.19 15.30
CA ARG A 73 -50.19 -26.38 16.09
C ARG A 73 -51.39 -27.23 16.51
N PHE A 74 -51.67 -27.25 17.82
CA PHE A 74 -52.82 -27.94 18.37
C PHE A 74 -54.11 -27.36 17.78
N LEU A 75 -54.73 -28.12 16.88
CA LEU A 75 -56.03 -27.80 16.32
C LEU A 75 -57.09 -28.66 17.03
N PRO A 76 -57.99 -28.06 17.84
CA PRO A 76 -59.02 -28.83 18.54
C PRO A 76 -60.02 -29.43 17.55
N TRP A 77 -60.57 -30.59 17.89
CA TRP A 77 -61.52 -31.32 17.03
C TRP A 77 -62.82 -30.55 16.78
N SER A 78 -63.20 -29.66 17.70
CA SER A 78 -64.35 -28.76 17.55
C SER A 78 -64.24 -27.86 16.33
N VAL A 79 -63.05 -27.36 15.99
CA VAL A 79 -62.83 -26.49 14.82
C VAL A 79 -63.05 -27.26 13.51
N SER A 80 -62.66 -28.54 13.46
CA SER A 80 -62.89 -29.39 12.30
C SER A 80 -64.38 -29.73 12.16
N ALA A 81 -65.08 -30.01 13.27
CA ALA A 81 -66.53 -30.22 13.27
C ALA A 81 -67.29 -28.97 12.80
N THR A 82 -67.00 -27.79 13.38
CA THR A 82 -67.63 -26.52 12.95
C THR A 82 -67.37 -26.19 11.47
N ALA A 83 -66.19 -26.52 10.94
CA ALA A 83 -65.90 -26.30 9.52
C ALA A 83 -66.75 -27.19 8.60
N VAL A 84 -66.95 -28.45 9.00
CA VAL A 84 -67.83 -29.38 8.30
C VAL A 84 -69.28 -28.91 8.36
N ASP A 85 -69.75 -28.51 9.54
CA ASP A 85 -71.11 -27.99 9.74
C ASP A 85 -71.40 -26.74 8.90
N ARG A 86 -70.44 -25.83 8.79
CA ARG A 86 -70.56 -24.61 7.98
C ARG A 86 -70.59 -24.90 6.49
N CYS A 87 -69.77 -25.85 6.01
CA CYS A 87 -69.68 -26.17 4.59
C CYS A 87 -70.92 -26.91 4.07
N TYR A 88 -71.48 -27.83 4.88
CA TYR A 88 -72.64 -28.64 4.50
C TYR A 88 -73.96 -28.13 5.12
N HIS A 89 -73.94 -26.96 5.78
CA HIS A 89 -75.09 -26.35 6.46
C HIS A 89 -75.80 -27.28 7.46
N LEU A 90 -75.03 -28.09 8.19
CA LEU A 90 -75.54 -29.09 9.14
C LEU A 90 -75.94 -28.49 10.50
N LYS A 91 -76.07 -27.17 10.64
CA LYS A 91 -76.57 -26.47 11.85
C LYS A 91 -75.95 -26.98 13.16
N ASP A 92 -74.62 -27.09 13.19
CA ASP A 92 -73.83 -27.56 14.36
C ASP A 92 -74.10 -29.00 14.80
N ASN A 93 -74.76 -29.81 13.96
CA ASN A 93 -75.04 -31.21 14.27
C ASN A 93 -73.76 -32.03 14.49
N THR A 94 -72.68 -31.79 13.72
CA THR A 94 -71.43 -32.53 13.91
C THR A 94 -70.69 -32.10 15.19
N LEU A 95 -70.81 -30.84 15.59
CA LEU A 95 -70.28 -30.33 16.86
C LEU A 95 -71.05 -30.91 18.06
N SER A 96 -72.38 -30.90 18.01
CA SER A 96 -73.21 -31.51 19.06
C SER A 96 -72.99 -33.02 19.15
N ALA A 97 -72.85 -33.71 18.02
CA ALA A 97 -72.53 -35.15 18.02
C ALA A 97 -71.15 -35.45 18.63
N LEU A 98 -70.16 -34.58 18.43
CA LEU A 98 -68.85 -34.71 19.06
C LEU A 98 -68.95 -34.52 20.59
N GLU A 99 -69.70 -33.53 21.05
CA GLU A 99 -69.92 -33.28 22.48
C GLU A 99 -70.70 -34.44 23.15
N PHE A 100 -71.79 -34.90 22.52
CA PHE A 100 -72.58 -36.03 23.01
C PHE A 100 -71.81 -37.35 22.99
N SER A 101 -70.85 -37.53 22.07
CA SER A 101 -70.02 -38.73 22.06
C SER A 101 -69.06 -38.82 23.27
N GLN A 102 -68.80 -37.70 23.96
CA GLN A 102 -67.93 -37.63 25.13
C GLN A 102 -68.70 -37.76 26.46
N HIS A 103 -70.03 -37.69 26.43
CA HIS A 103 -70.87 -37.85 27.62
C HIS A 103 -70.91 -39.33 28.07
N THR A 104 -70.70 -39.56 29.37
CA THR A 104 -70.71 -40.91 29.98
C THR A 104 -72.12 -41.44 30.27
N LYS A 105 -73.16 -40.59 30.20
CA LYS A 105 -74.56 -40.97 30.49
C LYS A 105 -75.27 -41.32 29.18
N GLU A 106 -75.81 -42.53 29.09
CA GLU A 106 -76.55 -42.96 27.89
C GLU A 106 -77.96 -42.36 27.85
N ILE A 107 -78.13 -41.23 27.16
CA ILE A 107 -79.44 -40.67 26.83
C ILE A 107 -79.84 -41.16 25.43
N THR A 108 -81.00 -41.80 25.30
CA THR A 108 -81.45 -42.44 24.05
C THR A 108 -81.52 -41.46 22.87
N LEU A 109 -81.92 -40.21 23.14
CA LEU A 109 -82.01 -39.15 22.13
C LEU A 109 -80.62 -38.73 21.62
N GLU A 110 -79.63 -38.61 22.51
CA GLU A 110 -78.25 -38.26 22.15
C GLU A 110 -77.62 -39.33 21.24
N LYS A 111 -77.86 -40.62 21.55
CA LYS A 111 -77.38 -41.74 20.74
C LYS A 111 -77.94 -41.71 19.32
N LEU A 112 -79.23 -41.42 19.17
CA LEU A 112 -79.91 -41.36 17.88
C LEU A 112 -79.41 -40.17 17.04
N GLN A 113 -79.09 -39.04 17.69
CA GLN A 113 -78.47 -37.89 17.02
C GLN A 113 -77.05 -38.17 16.56
N VAL A 114 -76.25 -38.91 17.34
CA VAL A 114 -74.89 -39.34 16.92
C VAL A 114 -74.96 -40.30 15.72
N GLU A 115 -75.97 -41.17 15.66
CA GLU A 115 -76.13 -42.12 14.54
C GLU A 115 -76.60 -41.42 13.25
N ASP A 116 -77.58 -40.52 13.33
CA ASP A 116 -78.04 -39.70 12.19
C ASP A 116 -76.91 -38.80 11.64
N THR A 117 -76.06 -38.27 12.52
CA THR A 117 -74.90 -37.47 12.08
C THR A 117 -73.81 -38.30 11.46
N LEU A 118 -73.52 -39.52 11.95
CA LEU A 118 -72.57 -40.42 11.31
C LEU A 118 -72.98 -40.79 9.88
N GLN A 119 -74.27 -41.07 9.65
CA GLN A 119 -74.78 -41.35 8.30
C GLN A 119 -74.61 -40.15 7.36
N LYS A 120 -74.80 -38.92 7.86
CA LYS A 120 -74.58 -37.69 7.09
C LYS A 120 -73.10 -37.42 6.83
N ILE A 121 -72.24 -37.69 7.81
CA ILE A 121 -70.79 -37.48 7.72
C ILE A 121 -70.11 -38.45 6.73
N ASP A 122 -70.66 -39.65 6.52
CA ASP A 122 -70.06 -40.63 5.61
C ASP A 122 -69.99 -40.18 4.15
N THR A 123 -70.83 -39.22 3.74
CA THR A 123 -70.85 -38.67 2.39
C THR A 123 -69.94 -37.44 2.19
N ILE A 124 -69.23 -37.03 3.24
CA ILE A 124 -68.49 -35.76 3.26
C ILE A 124 -67.13 -35.88 2.58
N ASN A 125 -66.86 -34.97 1.65
CA ASN A 125 -65.57 -34.87 0.98
C ASN A 125 -64.70 -33.81 1.66
N ALA A 126 -63.59 -34.23 2.27
CA ALA A 126 -62.64 -33.35 2.94
C ALA A 126 -62.01 -32.27 2.01
N GLN A 127 -62.08 -32.46 0.68
CA GLN A 127 -61.64 -31.47 -0.30
C GLN A 127 -62.55 -30.26 -0.41
N GLN A 128 -63.85 -30.45 -0.25
CA GLN A 128 -64.84 -29.38 -0.37
C GLN A 128 -64.90 -28.53 0.91
N VAL A 129 -64.74 -29.16 2.07
CA VAL A 129 -64.74 -28.47 3.38
C VAL A 129 -63.59 -27.49 3.51
N VAL A 130 -62.41 -27.86 2.98
CA VAL A 130 -61.18 -27.08 3.11
C VAL A 130 -60.48 -27.03 1.75
N PRO A 131 -60.90 -26.11 0.85
CA PRO A 131 -60.20 -25.89 -0.39
C PRO A 131 -58.81 -25.31 -0.09
N PHE A 132 -57.78 -25.78 -0.80
CA PHE A 132 -56.44 -25.21 -0.69
C PHE A 132 -56.47 -23.77 -1.23
N GLN A 133 -56.51 -22.81 -0.32
CA GLN A 133 -56.39 -21.40 -0.66
C GLN A 133 -54.92 -20.99 -0.55
N THR A 134 -54.39 -20.42 -1.63
CA THR A 134 -53.07 -19.81 -1.62
C THR A 134 -53.10 -18.61 -0.66
N PRO A 135 -52.17 -18.53 0.31
CA PRO A 135 -52.17 -17.44 1.26
C PRO A 135 -51.90 -16.12 0.53
N ARG A 136 -52.60 -15.06 0.92
CA ARG A 136 -52.40 -13.70 0.34
C ARG A 136 -50.97 -13.18 0.52
N THR A 137 -50.22 -13.74 1.46
CA THR A 137 -48.82 -13.41 1.74
C THR A 137 -47.82 -14.08 0.79
N PHE A 138 -48.23 -15.11 0.04
CA PHE A 138 -47.37 -15.85 -0.89
C PHE A 138 -46.72 -14.97 -1.98
N PRO A 139 -47.45 -14.09 -2.70
CA PRO A 139 -46.81 -13.23 -3.70
C PRO A 139 -45.79 -12.26 -3.08
N TYR A 140 -46.05 -11.71 -1.89
CA TYR A 140 -45.10 -10.84 -1.20
C TYR A 140 -43.82 -11.58 -0.81
N ALA A 141 -43.94 -12.84 -0.38
CA ALA A 141 -42.80 -13.69 -0.07
C ALA A 141 -41.91 -13.95 -1.29
N LEU A 142 -42.52 -14.16 -2.47
CA LEU A 142 -41.80 -14.32 -3.74
C LEU A 142 -41.12 -13.04 -4.20
N ILE A 143 -41.78 -11.89 -4.07
CA ILE A 143 -41.19 -10.58 -4.39
C ILE A 143 -39.95 -10.33 -3.50
N LEU A 144 -40.04 -10.58 -2.20
CA LEU A 144 -38.90 -10.44 -1.29
C LEU A 144 -37.75 -11.39 -1.63
N LEU A 145 -38.04 -12.63 -2.02
CA LEU A 145 -37.02 -13.57 -2.48
C LEU A 145 -36.32 -13.07 -3.76
N ALA A 146 -37.07 -12.49 -4.70
CA ALA A 146 -36.50 -11.89 -5.90
C ALA A 146 -35.58 -10.70 -5.57
N VAL A 147 -35.95 -9.86 -4.60
CA VAL A 147 -35.10 -8.76 -4.12
C VAL A 147 -33.80 -9.28 -3.51
N VAL A 148 -33.86 -10.32 -2.66
CA VAL A 148 -32.66 -10.98 -2.12
C VAL A 148 -31.78 -11.53 -3.25
N GLY A 149 -32.37 -12.17 -4.26
CA GLY A 149 -31.64 -12.66 -5.43
C GLY A 149 -30.96 -11.53 -6.23
N LEU A 150 -31.57 -10.36 -6.33
CA LEU A 150 -30.99 -9.19 -6.99
C LEU A 150 -29.75 -8.67 -6.23
N PHE A 151 -29.76 -8.70 -4.89
CA PHE A 151 -28.58 -8.38 -4.08
C PHE A 151 -27.41 -9.35 -4.30
N VAL A 152 -27.67 -10.60 -4.69
CA VAL A 152 -26.60 -11.56 -5.05
C VAL A 152 -25.99 -11.22 -6.42
N PHE A 153 -26.80 -10.68 -7.35
CA PHE A 153 -26.36 -10.31 -8.69
C PHE A 153 -25.66 -8.96 -8.77
N PHE A 154 -25.86 -8.07 -7.79
CA PHE A 154 -25.01 -6.88 -7.68
C PHE A 154 -23.63 -7.33 -7.22
N PRO A 155 -22.60 -7.29 -8.09
CA PRO A 155 -21.26 -7.65 -7.68
C PRO A 155 -20.85 -6.69 -6.58
N ARG A 156 -20.70 -7.24 -5.37
CA ARG A 156 -19.95 -6.56 -4.33
C ARG A 156 -18.57 -6.37 -4.94
N GLU A 157 -18.17 -5.12 -5.14
CA GLU A 157 -16.78 -4.78 -5.35
C GLU A 157 -16.10 -5.30 -4.08
N GLU A 158 -15.57 -6.52 -4.16
CA GLU A 158 -14.79 -7.11 -3.09
C GLU A 158 -13.62 -6.15 -2.94
N GLN A 159 -13.75 -5.21 -2.00
CA GLN A 159 -12.58 -4.69 -1.30
C GLN A 159 -11.96 -5.91 -0.66
N GLN A 160 -11.13 -6.58 -1.45
CA GLN A 160 -10.15 -7.51 -1.00
C GLN A 160 -9.26 -6.72 -0.05
N LEU A 161 -9.68 -6.64 1.21
CA LEU A 161 -8.75 -6.66 2.33
C LEU A 161 -8.16 -8.06 2.32
N SER A 162 -7.33 -8.29 1.31
CA SER A 162 -6.42 -9.40 1.25
C SER A 162 -5.50 -9.23 2.45
N ALA A 163 -5.82 -9.93 3.52
CA ALA A 163 -4.79 -10.56 4.33
C ALA A 163 -4.16 -11.72 3.51
N SER A 164 -3.73 -11.42 2.27
CA SER A 164 -2.62 -12.15 1.72
C SER A 164 -1.44 -11.70 2.55
N LEU A 165 -0.74 -12.62 3.19
CA LEU A 165 0.69 -12.42 3.40
C LEU A 165 1.21 -11.91 2.06
N SER A 166 1.59 -10.63 2.01
CA SER A 166 2.13 -10.04 0.78
C SER A 166 3.22 -11.00 0.33
N GLU A 167 3.07 -11.61 -0.86
CA GLU A 167 4.20 -12.29 -1.45
C GLU A 167 5.34 -11.27 -1.45
N PRO A 168 6.49 -11.60 -0.83
CA PRO A 168 7.55 -10.62 -0.67
C PRO A 168 7.88 -10.09 -2.05
N ASN A 169 7.95 -8.76 -2.18
CA ASN A 169 8.12 -8.12 -3.47
C ASN A 169 9.30 -8.81 -4.20
N PRO A 170 9.11 -9.38 -5.40
CA PRO A 170 10.16 -10.16 -6.06
C PRO A 170 11.45 -9.35 -6.23
N GLY A 171 11.35 -8.02 -6.34
CA GLY A 171 12.51 -7.13 -6.35
C GLY A 171 13.23 -7.03 -4.99
N LEU A 172 12.51 -7.07 -3.88
CA LEU A 172 13.09 -7.06 -2.52
C LEU A 172 13.81 -8.37 -2.22
N LEU A 173 13.21 -9.51 -2.57
CA LEU A 173 13.84 -10.84 -2.41
C LEU A 173 15.15 -10.95 -3.19
N THR A 174 15.18 -10.46 -4.43
CA THR A 174 16.43 -10.49 -5.22
C THR A 174 17.53 -9.64 -4.61
N VAL A 175 17.17 -8.50 -4.03
CA VAL A 175 18.13 -7.60 -3.38
C VAL A 175 18.62 -8.21 -2.06
N ALA A 176 17.72 -8.78 -1.25
CA ALA A 176 18.08 -9.43 0.00
C ALA A 176 19.04 -10.62 -0.24
N LEU A 177 18.76 -11.46 -1.24
CA LEU A 177 19.63 -12.58 -1.62
C LEU A 177 21.00 -12.12 -2.14
N ASP A 178 21.04 -11.08 -2.98
CA ASP A 178 22.30 -10.50 -3.45
C ASP A 178 23.10 -9.93 -2.28
N MET A 179 22.45 -9.20 -1.38
CA MET A 179 23.08 -8.61 -0.20
C MET A 179 23.67 -9.68 0.71
N LYS A 180 22.94 -10.77 0.97
CA LYS A 180 23.43 -11.91 1.77
C LYS A 180 24.65 -12.58 1.14
N LYS A 181 24.67 -12.71 -0.19
CA LYS A 181 25.82 -13.24 -0.91
C LYS A 181 27.05 -12.33 -0.75
N ASP A 182 26.87 -11.03 -0.90
CA ASP A 182 27.94 -10.03 -0.77
C ASP A 182 28.45 -9.95 0.69
N ILE A 183 27.55 -10.06 1.68
CA ILE A 183 27.89 -10.14 3.12
C ILE A 183 28.73 -11.38 3.41
N LYS A 184 28.36 -12.52 2.84
CA LYS A 184 29.12 -13.76 3.06
C LYS A 184 30.55 -13.67 2.51
N GLU A 185 30.73 -13.03 1.35
CA GLU A 185 32.07 -12.75 0.82
C GLU A 185 32.88 -11.82 1.74
N LEU A 186 32.22 -10.83 2.36
CA LEU A 186 32.83 -9.97 3.37
C LEU A 186 33.18 -10.72 4.67
N GLU A 187 32.34 -11.65 5.10
CA GLU A 187 32.57 -12.47 6.30
C GLU A 187 33.76 -13.42 6.12
N GLU A 188 33.80 -14.14 4.99
CA GLU A 188 34.94 -14.99 4.62
C GLU A 188 36.23 -14.16 4.56
N TRP A 189 36.16 -12.94 4.02
CA TRP A 189 37.29 -12.02 3.99
C TRP A 189 37.71 -11.54 5.39
N ALA A 190 36.76 -11.23 6.27
CA ALA A 190 37.04 -10.81 7.65
C ALA A 190 37.67 -11.93 8.48
N GLN A 191 37.27 -13.19 8.25
CA GLN A 191 37.83 -14.37 8.89
C GLN A 191 39.26 -14.67 8.40
N GLU A 192 39.53 -14.57 7.09
CA GLU A 192 40.87 -14.83 6.51
C GLU A 192 41.92 -13.82 6.99
N ASN A 193 41.52 -12.60 7.35
CA ASN A 193 42.44 -11.50 7.67
C ASN A 193 42.53 -11.17 9.17
N GLU A 194 42.09 -12.07 10.06
CA GLU A 194 42.16 -11.95 11.54
C GLU A 194 41.71 -10.57 12.07
N MET A 195 40.53 -10.12 11.63
CA MET A 195 40.09 -8.75 11.90
C MET A 195 39.47 -8.56 13.29
N SER A 196 39.36 -7.28 13.71
CA SER A 196 38.85 -6.85 15.02
C SER A 196 37.40 -7.26 15.27
N GLU A 197 37.03 -7.60 16.51
CA GLU A 197 35.67 -8.03 16.88
C GLU A 197 34.57 -7.00 16.51
N GLU A 198 34.86 -5.71 16.62
CA GLU A 198 33.96 -4.61 16.17
C GLU A 198 33.49 -4.78 14.72
N LEU A 199 34.32 -5.41 13.88
CA LEU A 199 33.98 -5.64 12.49
C LEU A 199 33.02 -6.81 12.30
N LYS A 200 33.24 -7.89 13.05
CA LYS A 200 32.37 -9.07 12.96
C LYS A 200 30.95 -8.70 13.40
N GLU A 201 30.85 -7.88 14.44
CA GLU A 201 29.58 -7.34 14.93
C GLU A 201 28.86 -6.52 13.85
N LEU A 202 29.58 -5.68 13.10
CA LEU A 202 29.00 -4.89 12.00
C LEU A 202 28.51 -5.76 10.82
N ILE A 203 29.27 -6.81 10.47
CA ILE A 203 28.89 -7.77 9.43
C ILE A 203 27.67 -8.59 9.87
N GLU A 204 27.62 -8.97 11.15
CA GLU A 204 26.51 -9.70 11.76
C GLU A 204 25.23 -8.86 11.77
N GLN A 205 25.31 -7.58 12.16
CA GLN A 205 24.21 -6.62 12.05
C GLN A 205 23.71 -6.49 10.60
N LEU A 206 24.62 -6.44 9.62
CA LEU A 206 24.24 -6.39 8.20
C LEU A 206 23.47 -7.65 7.75
N ASN A 207 23.85 -8.81 8.29
CA ASN A 207 23.26 -10.10 7.95
C ASN A 207 21.87 -10.27 8.59
N GLU A 208 21.71 -9.80 9.83
CA GLU A 208 20.42 -9.77 10.53
C GLU A 208 19.43 -8.89 9.75
N GLU A 209 19.84 -7.68 9.38
CA GLU A 209 19.04 -6.73 8.60
C GLU A 209 18.69 -7.28 7.19
N ALA A 210 19.66 -7.93 6.53
CA ALA A 210 19.41 -8.59 5.25
C ALA A 210 18.39 -9.73 5.37
N THR A 211 18.35 -10.42 6.51
CA THR A 211 17.39 -11.50 6.79
C THR A 211 16.02 -10.92 7.14
N GLU A 212 15.96 -9.78 7.82
CA GLU A 212 14.71 -9.06 8.09
C GLU A 212 14.05 -8.59 6.79
N MET A 213 14.83 -8.10 5.83
CA MET A 213 14.33 -7.75 4.49
C MET A 213 13.78 -8.95 3.67
N GLU A 214 14.05 -10.20 4.05
CA GLU A 214 13.42 -11.38 3.44
C GLU A 214 12.00 -11.62 3.96
N GLN A 215 11.62 -11.02 5.09
CA GLN A 215 10.30 -11.22 5.68
C GLN A 215 9.21 -10.59 4.80
N PRO A 216 8.06 -11.26 4.62
CA PRO A 216 6.98 -10.81 3.73
C PRO A 216 6.32 -9.49 4.17
N GLU A 217 6.61 -9.01 5.38
CA GLU A 217 5.99 -7.81 5.97
C GLU A 217 6.78 -6.51 5.72
N VAL A 218 8.05 -6.58 5.27
CA VAL A 218 8.90 -5.39 5.12
C VAL A 218 8.59 -4.65 3.80
N ASP A 219 8.22 -3.37 3.89
CA ASP A 219 8.02 -2.51 2.71
C ASP A 219 9.38 -2.10 2.11
N VAL A 220 9.43 -1.89 0.79
CA VAL A 220 10.63 -1.39 0.09
C VAL A 220 11.08 -0.04 0.66
N LYS A 221 10.16 0.75 1.21
CA LYS A 221 10.50 2.01 1.89
C LYS A 221 11.23 1.80 3.21
N GLU A 222 10.85 0.77 3.97
CA GLU A 222 11.46 0.41 5.24
C GLU A 222 12.85 -0.15 5.01
N ALA A 223 13.00 -1.08 4.07
CA ALA A 223 14.31 -1.56 3.60
C ALA A 223 15.24 -0.41 3.14
N LEU A 224 14.72 0.56 2.38
CA LEU A 224 15.48 1.76 1.99
C LEU A 224 15.86 2.64 3.19
N ALA A 225 14.98 2.74 4.19
CA ALA A 225 15.24 3.52 5.41
C ALA A 225 16.35 2.86 6.22
N ASN A 226 16.29 1.55 6.43
CA ASN A 226 17.29 0.80 7.19
C ASN A 226 18.66 0.84 6.49
N ILE A 227 18.71 0.68 5.16
CA ILE A 227 19.96 0.87 4.39
C ILE A 227 20.47 2.32 4.48
N SER A 228 19.57 3.32 4.47
CA SER A 228 19.97 4.72 4.62
C SER A 228 20.51 5.02 6.03
N GLU A 229 19.93 4.42 7.07
CA GLU A 229 20.41 4.53 8.44
C GLU A 229 21.77 3.86 8.62
N MET A 230 21.97 2.67 8.05
CA MET A 230 23.29 2.02 8.01
C MET A 230 24.32 2.88 7.26
N GLN A 231 23.94 3.45 6.11
CA GLN A 231 24.80 4.39 5.40
C GLN A 231 25.10 5.62 6.24
N ALA A 232 24.14 6.14 7.00
CA ALA A 232 24.32 7.27 7.88
C ALA A 232 25.22 6.92 9.09
N ALA A 233 25.08 5.73 9.66
CA ALA A 233 25.92 5.23 10.75
C ALA A 233 27.37 5.05 10.28
N LEU A 234 27.57 4.43 9.12
CA LEU A 234 28.89 4.34 8.49
C LEU A 234 29.42 5.71 8.08
N ALA A 235 28.57 6.59 7.56
CA ALA A 235 28.96 7.94 7.19
C ALA A 235 29.27 8.80 8.42
N ALA A 236 28.66 8.55 9.58
CA ALA A 236 28.96 9.23 10.84
C ALA A 236 30.29 8.73 11.43
N GLU A 237 30.53 7.42 11.38
CA GLU A 237 31.84 6.84 11.70
C GLU A 237 32.92 7.31 10.70
N GLN A 238 32.55 7.52 9.43
CA GLN A 238 33.38 8.13 8.39
C GLN A 238 33.37 9.67 8.43
N ALA A 239 32.50 10.35 9.18
CA ALA A 239 32.50 11.82 9.25
C ALA A 239 33.67 12.30 10.12
N GLU A 240 34.09 11.48 11.08
CA GLU A 240 35.40 11.60 11.72
C GLU A 240 36.57 11.36 10.73
N TYR A 241 36.31 10.72 9.59
CA TYR A 241 37.29 10.29 8.57
C TYR A 241 36.82 10.63 7.15
N ASN A 242 36.77 11.91 6.78
CA ASN A 242 36.29 12.35 5.45
C ASN A 242 36.87 11.45 4.32
N PRO A 243 36.06 10.58 3.67
CA PRO A 243 36.56 9.48 2.85
C PRO A 243 37.31 9.96 1.62
N ASP A 244 36.92 11.11 1.07
CA ASP A 244 37.63 11.76 -0.03
C ASP A 244 38.98 12.31 0.43
N ALA A 245 39.05 12.87 1.64
CA ALA A 245 40.30 13.33 2.23
C ALA A 245 41.23 12.16 2.56
N VAL A 246 40.71 11.05 3.08
CA VAL A 246 41.49 9.83 3.35
C VAL A 246 42.02 9.25 2.04
N ASN A 247 41.17 9.10 1.02
CA ASN A 247 41.61 8.61 -0.30
C ASN A 247 42.68 9.51 -0.93
N ALA A 248 42.53 10.83 -0.84
CA ALA A 248 43.54 11.79 -1.32
C ALA A 248 44.85 11.66 -0.54
N GLN A 249 44.79 11.45 0.78
CA GLN A 249 45.97 11.28 1.63
C GLN A 249 46.66 9.93 1.42
N MET A 250 45.92 8.86 1.13
CA MET A 250 46.50 7.58 0.73
C MET A 250 47.17 7.64 -0.63
N LYS A 251 46.62 8.40 -1.57
CA LYS A 251 47.27 8.67 -2.86
C LYS A 251 48.56 9.49 -2.67
N ALA A 252 48.52 10.49 -1.80
CA ALA A 252 49.70 11.27 -1.43
C ALA A 252 50.74 10.43 -0.66
N LEU A 253 50.30 9.46 0.15
CA LEU A 253 51.16 8.44 0.78
C LEU A 253 51.85 7.58 -0.28
N GLY A 254 51.10 7.08 -1.27
CA GLY A 254 51.67 6.37 -2.42
C GLY A 254 52.74 7.21 -3.14
N ALA A 255 52.43 8.45 -3.47
CA ALA A 255 53.38 9.37 -4.11
C ALA A 255 54.63 9.67 -3.24
N ALA A 256 54.48 9.67 -1.91
CA ALA A 256 55.61 9.84 -0.99
C ALA A 256 56.53 8.60 -1.00
N LEU A 257 55.93 7.41 -1.03
CA LEU A 257 56.61 6.11 -0.98
C LEU A 257 57.25 5.70 -2.31
N MET A 258 56.79 6.25 -3.44
CA MET A 258 57.40 6.05 -4.77
C MET A 258 58.88 6.44 -4.85
N ALA A 259 59.38 7.24 -3.90
CA ALA A 259 60.77 7.64 -3.83
C ALA A 259 61.73 6.53 -3.33
N ALA A 260 61.21 5.42 -2.81
CA ALA A 260 62.01 4.26 -2.42
C ALA A 260 61.65 3.05 -3.29
N ASP A 261 62.67 2.43 -3.91
CA ASP A 261 62.47 1.31 -4.84
C ASP A 261 61.75 0.13 -4.18
N GLN A 262 62.08 -0.18 -2.93
CA GLN A 262 61.45 -1.27 -2.16
C GLN A 262 59.98 -0.97 -1.81
N MET A 263 59.55 0.29 -1.81
CA MET A 263 58.19 0.69 -1.47
C MET A 263 57.31 1.00 -2.69
N LYS A 264 57.88 0.96 -3.91
CA LYS A 264 57.14 1.24 -5.16
C LYS A 264 55.94 0.33 -5.36
N ALA A 265 56.05 -0.96 -5.02
CA ALA A 265 54.93 -1.90 -5.16
C ALA A 265 53.75 -1.52 -4.25
N ALA A 266 54.02 -1.16 -2.98
CA ALA A 266 52.99 -0.68 -2.06
C ALA A 266 52.41 0.66 -2.53
N ALA A 267 53.26 1.57 -3.02
CA ALA A 267 52.87 2.89 -3.51
C ALA A 267 51.93 2.83 -4.73
N GLN A 268 52.22 1.98 -5.71
CA GLN A 268 51.38 1.81 -6.90
C GLN A 268 49.98 1.29 -6.53
N LYS A 269 49.89 0.37 -5.56
CA LYS A 269 48.60 -0.15 -5.10
C LYS A 269 47.80 0.90 -4.31
N LEU A 270 48.45 1.73 -3.50
CA LEU A 270 47.82 2.89 -2.85
C LEU A 270 47.27 3.90 -3.88
N GLU A 271 48.03 4.19 -4.95
CA GLU A 271 47.57 5.07 -6.02
C GLU A 271 46.39 4.49 -6.82
N ALA A 272 46.37 3.16 -6.99
CA ALA A 272 45.28 2.42 -7.64
C ALA A 272 44.04 2.23 -6.75
N GLN A 273 44.04 2.76 -5.51
CA GLN A 273 43.00 2.54 -4.51
C GLN A 273 42.81 1.06 -4.10
N ASP A 274 43.80 0.20 -4.37
CA ASP A 274 43.86 -1.18 -3.90
C ASP A 274 44.52 -1.22 -2.52
N PHE A 275 43.75 -0.84 -1.50
CA PHE A 275 44.22 -0.79 -0.11
C PHE A 275 44.55 -2.17 0.45
N LYS A 276 43.84 -3.22 0.00
CA LYS A 276 44.12 -4.61 0.37
C LYS A 276 45.50 -5.03 -0.13
N GLY A 277 45.72 -4.91 -1.45
CA GLY A 277 46.99 -5.27 -2.03
C GLY A 277 48.14 -4.41 -1.49
N ALA A 278 47.89 -3.14 -1.16
CA ALA A 278 48.87 -2.27 -0.51
C ALA A 278 49.26 -2.79 0.89
N ALA A 279 48.28 -3.17 1.72
CA ALA A 279 48.52 -3.73 3.04
C ALA A 279 49.40 -5.00 2.98
N ASP A 280 49.16 -5.88 2.00
CA ASP A 280 49.97 -7.08 1.81
C ASP A 280 51.42 -6.75 1.41
N GLU A 281 51.64 -5.71 0.62
CA GLU A 281 53.00 -5.24 0.33
C GLU A 281 53.67 -4.64 1.57
N PHE A 282 52.96 -3.85 2.39
CA PHE A 282 53.50 -3.32 3.64
C PHE A 282 53.89 -4.42 4.63
N GLN A 283 53.14 -5.52 4.68
CA GLN A 283 53.48 -6.66 5.54
C GLN A 283 54.75 -7.39 5.07
N LYS A 284 55.06 -7.36 3.77
CA LYS A 284 56.30 -7.92 3.21
C LYS A 284 57.52 -7.03 3.44
N LEU A 285 57.34 -5.76 3.82
CA LEU A 285 58.43 -4.83 4.15
C LEU A 285 58.99 -5.10 5.56
N GLU A 286 59.54 -6.30 5.80
CA GLU A 286 60.16 -6.65 7.08
C GLU A 286 61.62 -6.20 7.20
N ASN A 287 62.34 -6.12 6.07
CA ASN A 287 63.73 -5.67 6.02
C ASN A 287 63.89 -4.61 4.94
N LEU A 288 64.15 -3.37 5.36
CA LEU A 288 64.54 -2.31 4.45
C LEU A 288 66.05 -2.24 4.36
N ASP A 289 66.56 -2.48 3.16
CA ASP A 289 67.96 -2.20 2.81
C ASP A 289 67.93 -1.02 1.83
N MET A 290 67.73 0.18 2.37
CA MET A 290 67.53 1.42 1.61
C MET A 290 68.74 2.33 1.73
N GLU A 291 69.06 3.07 0.65
CA GLU A 291 70.09 4.08 0.70
C GLU A 291 69.69 5.19 1.68
N ARG A 292 70.61 5.63 2.55
CA ARG A 292 70.35 6.60 3.62
C ARG A 292 69.76 7.93 3.12
N LYS A 293 69.98 8.28 1.84
CA LYS A 293 69.39 9.46 1.19
C LYS A 293 67.92 9.24 0.83
N GLU A 294 67.57 8.05 0.33
CA GLU A 294 66.20 7.65 0.01
C GLU A 294 65.34 7.56 1.27
N ALA A 295 65.87 6.94 2.33
CA ALA A 295 65.21 6.85 3.63
C ALA A 295 64.84 8.22 4.20
N LYS A 296 65.76 9.19 4.12
CA LYS A 296 65.51 10.57 4.58
C LYS A 296 64.47 11.28 3.71
N ALA A 297 64.53 11.12 2.40
CA ALA A 297 63.58 11.74 1.48
C ALA A 297 62.14 11.23 1.71
N VAL A 298 61.99 9.91 1.92
CA VAL A 298 60.70 9.30 2.25
C VAL A 298 60.24 9.74 3.65
N ALA A 299 61.12 9.75 4.65
CA ALA A 299 60.79 10.17 6.01
C ALA A 299 60.30 11.63 6.07
N GLU A 300 60.95 12.57 5.37
CA GLU A 300 60.48 13.97 5.34
C GLU A 300 59.10 14.10 4.69
N LYS A 301 58.83 13.37 3.61
CA LYS A 301 57.51 13.37 2.97
C LYS A 301 56.44 12.74 3.85
N LEU A 302 56.74 11.61 4.50
CA LEU A 302 55.86 10.96 5.46
C LEU A 302 55.55 11.86 6.66
N LYS A 303 56.54 12.60 7.17
CA LYS A 303 56.35 13.54 8.28
C LYS A 303 55.46 14.73 7.89
N LYS A 304 55.58 15.23 6.66
CA LYS A 304 54.68 16.27 6.12
C LYS A 304 53.26 15.72 5.95
N LEU A 305 53.13 14.53 5.39
CA LEU A 305 51.84 13.85 5.21
C LEU A 305 51.17 13.55 6.55
N ALA A 306 51.93 13.10 7.55
CA ALA A 306 51.42 12.86 8.90
C ALA A 306 50.80 14.11 9.52
N LYS A 307 51.43 15.29 9.36
CA LYS A 307 50.83 16.56 9.78
C LYS A 307 49.52 16.84 9.06
N GLN A 308 49.45 16.65 7.74
CA GLN A 308 48.22 16.84 6.97
C GLN A 308 47.10 15.86 7.40
N MET A 309 47.46 14.61 7.68
CA MET A 309 46.54 13.60 8.23
C MET A 309 46.02 14.03 9.61
N LYS A 310 46.89 14.57 10.48
CA LYS A 310 46.49 15.11 11.78
C LYS A 310 45.53 16.28 11.67
N ASP A 311 45.82 17.23 10.78
CA ASP A 311 45.00 18.41 10.55
C ASP A 311 43.63 18.04 9.96
N SER A 312 43.53 16.87 9.31
CA SER A 312 42.30 16.33 8.72
C SER A 312 41.55 15.35 9.64
N GLY A 313 41.91 15.26 10.92
CA GLY A 313 41.23 14.40 11.91
C GLY A 313 41.71 12.94 11.95
N GLN A 314 42.68 12.54 11.12
CA GLN A 314 43.14 11.15 11.03
C GLN A 314 44.27 10.84 12.00
N GLY A 315 43.97 10.92 13.31
CA GLY A 315 44.96 10.79 14.38
C GLY A 315 45.77 9.50 14.32
N GLN A 316 45.11 8.35 14.07
CA GLN A 316 45.77 7.04 14.04
C GLN A 316 46.71 6.88 12.82
N LEU A 317 46.27 7.29 11.63
CA LEU A 317 47.09 7.26 10.41
C LEU A 317 48.25 8.26 10.46
N SER A 318 48.02 9.44 11.04
CA SER A 318 49.07 10.41 11.33
C SER A 318 50.14 9.82 12.25
N GLN A 319 49.72 9.10 13.29
CA GLN A 319 50.63 8.51 14.25
C GLN A 319 51.47 7.41 13.60
N THR A 320 50.86 6.45 12.90
CA THR A 320 51.59 5.38 12.21
C THR A 320 52.53 5.92 11.12
N ALA A 321 52.11 6.95 10.36
CA ALA A 321 52.98 7.60 9.38
C ALA A 321 54.15 8.38 10.03
N SER A 322 53.94 8.97 11.21
CA SER A 322 55.01 9.62 11.99
C SER A 322 56.01 8.60 12.52
N GLU A 323 55.52 7.50 13.10
CA GLU A 323 56.35 6.40 13.61
C GLU A 323 57.17 5.75 12.49
N MET A 324 56.57 5.58 11.32
CA MET A 324 57.25 5.08 10.11
C MET A 324 58.33 6.05 9.62
N SER A 325 58.06 7.37 9.63
CA SER A 325 59.05 8.41 9.34
C SER A 325 60.23 8.37 10.33
N ASP A 326 59.94 8.23 11.63
CA ASP A 326 60.98 8.25 12.67
C ASP A 326 61.81 6.96 12.67
N ALA A 327 61.20 5.82 12.33
CA ALA A 327 61.90 4.55 12.11
C ALA A 327 62.86 4.63 10.91
N LEU A 328 62.44 5.26 9.80
CA LEU A 328 63.29 5.49 8.63
C LEU A 328 64.45 6.46 8.93
N ASN A 329 64.23 7.49 9.75
CA ASN A 329 65.28 8.44 10.14
C ASN A 329 66.30 7.83 11.12
N SER A 330 65.84 6.98 12.03
CA SER A 330 66.69 6.30 13.01
C SER A 330 67.40 5.05 12.46
N GLY A 331 66.95 4.53 11.31
CA GLY A 331 67.48 3.30 10.72
C GLY A 331 67.10 2.04 11.51
N ASN A 332 66.08 2.12 12.36
CA ASN A 332 65.64 0.99 13.18
C ASN A 332 64.65 0.11 12.39
N SER A 333 65.17 -0.94 11.76
CA SER A 333 64.38 -1.89 10.95
C SER A 333 63.25 -2.56 11.74
N GLY A 334 63.46 -2.86 13.03
CA GLY A 334 62.43 -3.46 13.88
C GLY A 334 61.25 -2.52 14.14
N GLN A 335 61.52 -1.23 14.38
CA GLN A 335 60.47 -0.22 14.55
C GLN A 335 59.76 0.07 13.24
N PHE A 336 60.49 0.05 12.11
CA PHE A 336 59.89 0.20 10.79
C PHE A 336 58.93 -0.96 10.49
N SER A 337 59.38 -2.20 10.65
CA SER A 337 58.56 -3.40 10.45
C SER A 337 57.28 -3.35 11.29
N LYS A 338 57.36 -2.92 12.55
CA LYS A 338 56.18 -2.72 13.40
C LYS A 338 55.24 -1.65 12.84
N SER A 339 55.75 -0.45 12.53
CA SER A 339 54.94 0.63 11.95
C SER A 339 54.33 0.27 10.59
N SER A 340 55.02 -0.56 9.81
CA SER A 340 54.56 -1.07 8.51
C SER A 340 53.41 -2.07 8.69
N LYS A 341 53.49 -2.96 9.68
CA LYS A 341 52.38 -3.86 10.07
C LYS A 341 51.19 -3.08 10.61
N ASP A 342 51.42 -2.05 11.42
CA ASP A 342 50.36 -1.18 11.93
C ASP A 342 49.68 -0.39 10.80
N MET A 343 50.46 0.10 9.83
CA MET A 343 49.94 0.72 8.60
C MET A 343 49.12 -0.27 7.76
N ALA A 344 49.60 -1.51 7.58
CA ALA A 344 48.87 -2.55 6.88
C ALA A 344 47.50 -2.84 7.54
N ASN A 345 47.46 -2.90 8.88
CA ASN A 345 46.22 -3.11 9.62
C ASN A 345 45.23 -1.94 9.44
N GLN A 346 45.72 -0.70 9.45
CA GLN A 346 44.89 0.48 9.18
C GLN A 346 44.36 0.50 7.74
N LEU A 347 45.19 0.12 6.77
CA LEU A 347 44.79 0.02 5.36
C LEU A 347 43.74 -1.08 5.14
N ARG A 348 43.84 -2.22 5.81
CA ARG A 348 42.81 -3.28 5.77
C ARG A 348 41.47 -2.79 6.33
N LYS A 349 41.49 -2.10 7.48
CA LYS A 349 40.28 -1.48 8.05
C LYS A 349 39.65 -0.46 7.09
N HIS A 350 40.48 0.37 6.46
CA HIS A 350 40.00 1.34 5.48
C HIS A 350 39.43 0.67 4.22
N SER A 351 40.09 -0.38 3.71
CA SER A 351 39.64 -1.16 2.56
C SER A 351 38.24 -1.72 2.79
N LEU A 352 37.98 -2.28 3.97
CA LEU A 352 36.66 -2.83 4.26
C LEU A 352 35.61 -1.74 4.36
N ARG A 353 35.86 -0.66 5.11
CA ARG A 353 34.88 0.44 5.23
C ARG A 353 34.49 0.97 3.86
N ASN A 354 35.47 1.12 2.96
CA ASN A 354 35.23 1.52 1.58
C ASN A 354 34.39 0.46 0.82
N ASN A 355 34.74 -0.81 0.91
CA ASN A 355 33.98 -1.89 0.26
C ASN A 355 32.53 -2.00 0.77
N LEU A 356 32.32 -1.86 2.09
CA LEU A 356 31.00 -1.87 2.71
C LEU A 356 30.17 -0.65 2.26
N SER A 357 30.77 0.54 2.23
CA SER A 357 30.09 1.73 1.72
C SER A 357 29.68 1.59 0.25
N LYS A 358 30.54 0.98 -0.58
CA LYS A 358 30.24 0.68 -1.99
C LYS A 358 29.12 -0.34 -2.14
N LEU A 359 29.13 -1.41 -1.32
CA LEU A 359 28.08 -2.43 -1.29
C LEU A 359 26.74 -1.79 -0.95
N LEU A 360 26.67 -1.05 0.16
CA LEU A 360 25.42 -0.40 0.58
C LEU A 360 24.94 0.62 -0.46
N ALA A 361 25.84 1.40 -1.07
CA ALA A 361 25.48 2.30 -2.17
C ALA A 361 24.94 1.55 -3.39
N MET A 362 25.52 0.40 -3.74
CA MET A 362 25.04 -0.45 -4.82
C MET A 362 23.65 -1.02 -4.49
N GLN A 363 23.44 -1.55 -3.30
CA GLN A 363 22.15 -2.10 -2.87
C GLN A 363 21.06 -1.02 -2.81
N MET A 364 21.39 0.16 -2.28
CA MET A 364 20.51 1.34 -2.29
C MET A 364 20.13 1.73 -3.73
N SER A 365 21.07 1.67 -4.68
CA SER A 365 20.78 1.93 -6.09
C SER A 365 19.85 0.87 -6.70
N LYS A 366 20.05 -0.42 -6.37
CA LYS A 366 19.20 -1.53 -6.81
C LYS A 366 17.77 -1.41 -6.24
N LEU A 367 17.63 -1.06 -4.96
CA LEU A 367 16.31 -0.81 -4.33
C LEU A 367 15.62 0.42 -4.92
N ASN A 368 16.37 1.48 -5.21
CA ASN A 368 15.80 2.63 -5.91
C ASN A 368 15.36 2.27 -7.33
N MET A 369 16.11 1.41 -8.03
CA MET A 369 15.71 0.87 -9.32
C MET A 369 14.44 0.02 -9.19
N SER A 370 14.34 -0.90 -8.22
CA SER A 370 13.15 -1.73 -8.02
C SER A 370 11.92 -0.88 -7.67
N LYS A 371 12.08 0.13 -6.80
CA LYS A 371 11.04 1.13 -6.50
C LYS A 371 10.61 1.92 -7.74
N SER A 372 11.56 2.35 -8.57
CA SER A 372 11.28 3.10 -9.80
C SER A 372 10.57 2.23 -10.86
N GLN A 373 10.98 0.96 -11.00
CA GLN A 373 10.34 -0.01 -11.90
C GLN A 373 8.92 -0.33 -11.42
N CYS A 374 8.71 -0.46 -10.12
CA CYS A 374 7.38 -0.68 -9.54
C CYS A 374 6.46 0.54 -9.76
N LYS A 375 6.98 1.76 -9.62
CA LYS A 375 6.22 3.00 -9.88
C LYS A 375 5.97 3.24 -11.37
N ALA A 376 6.90 2.85 -12.25
CA ALA A 376 6.73 2.89 -13.70
C ALA A 376 5.68 1.88 -14.19
N CYS A 377 5.61 0.69 -13.59
CA CYS A 377 4.52 -0.26 -13.81
C CYS A 377 3.17 0.33 -13.38
N MET A 378 3.06 1.00 -12.24
CA MET A 378 1.78 1.64 -11.87
C MET A 378 1.31 2.73 -12.85
N GLY A 379 2.23 3.47 -13.47
CA GLY A 379 1.87 4.53 -14.44
C GLY A 379 1.52 4.03 -15.84
N MET A 380 2.04 2.87 -16.23
CA MET A 380 1.89 2.33 -17.60
C MET A 380 0.94 1.11 -17.66
N CYS A 381 0.56 0.55 -16.52
CA CYS A 381 -0.26 -0.64 -16.38
C CYS A 381 -1.73 -0.33 -16.00
N SER A 382 -2.28 0.82 -16.41
CA SER A 382 -3.75 1.01 -16.37
C SER A 382 -4.49 0.18 -17.43
N LYS A 383 -3.75 -0.51 -18.31
CA LYS A 383 -4.29 -1.34 -19.40
C LYS A 383 -4.02 -2.84 -19.25
N CYS A 384 -3.30 -3.28 -18.21
CA CYS A 384 -3.13 -4.70 -17.91
C CYS A 384 -3.87 -5.02 -16.62
N GLY A 385 -5.14 -5.40 -16.74
CA GLY A 385 -5.94 -5.93 -15.63
C GLY A 385 -5.62 -7.39 -15.32
N SER A 386 -4.34 -7.75 -15.18
CA SER A 386 -3.96 -9.06 -14.65
C SER A 386 -2.79 -8.96 -13.69
N SER A 387 -2.94 -9.65 -12.56
CA SER A 387 -2.05 -9.67 -11.40
C SER A 387 -0.73 -10.42 -11.62
N ASN A 388 -0.32 -10.67 -12.86
CA ASN A 388 0.93 -11.38 -13.18
C ASN A 388 1.85 -10.52 -14.05
N CYS A 389 2.45 -9.49 -13.46
CA CYS A 389 3.60 -8.81 -14.04
C CYS A 389 4.88 -9.61 -13.72
N ASN A 390 5.11 -10.68 -14.49
CA ASN A 390 6.31 -11.49 -14.35
C ASN A 390 7.51 -10.83 -15.08
N GLY A 391 8.18 -9.91 -14.40
CA GLY A 391 9.64 -9.70 -14.46
C GLY A 391 10.36 -9.50 -15.80
N ASN A 392 9.68 -9.26 -16.93
CA ASN A 392 10.36 -9.10 -18.23
C ASN A 392 10.00 -7.77 -18.91
N CYS A 393 10.39 -6.66 -18.29
CA CYS A 393 10.57 -5.41 -19.01
C CYS A 393 11.98 -5.36 -19.60
N SER A 394 12.30 -6.33 -20.47
CA SER A 394 13.48 -6.25 -21.32
C SER A 394 13.24 -5.14 -22.34
N GLY A 395 14.06 -4.10 -22.24
CA GLY A 395 14.04 -2.96 -23.16
C GLY A 395 14.24 -3.42 -24.59
N ASN A 396 13.14 -3.52 -25.34
CA ASN A 396 13.21 -3.56 -26.78
C ASN A 396 13.23 -2.12 -27.29
N LYS A 397 14.31 -1.76 -27.99
CA LYS A 397 14.60 -0.44 -28.53
C LYS A 397 13.50 -0.04 -29.52
N ASN A 398 12.46 0.64 -29.03
CA ASN A 398 11.57 1.49 -29.82
C ASN A 398 11.02 2.56 -28.89
N SER A 399 11.86 3.56 -28.62
CA SER A 399 11.47 4.82 -28.01
C SER A 399 10.43 5.49 -28.92
N LEU A 400 9.15 5.37 -28.55
CA LEU A 400 8.05 6.17 -29.09
C LEU A 400 7.81 7.45 -28.28
N ALA A 401 8.86 7.98 -27.66
CA ALA A 401 8.86 9.33 -27.10
C ALA A 401 9.30 10.32 -28.17
N GLU A 402 8.52 10.42 -29.25
CA GLU A 402 8.74 11.39 -30.31
C GLU A 402 7.58 12.38 -30.34
N GLY A 403 7.77 13.50 -29.64
CA GLY A 403 7.15 14.79 -29.89
C GLY A 403 5.64 14.90 -29.66
N MET A 404 5.23 15.26 -28.44
CA MET A 404 3.97 15.99 -28.24
C MET A 404 4.08 17.34 -28.97
N LYS A 405 3.49 17.43 -30.16
CA LYS A 405 3.35 18.70 -30.88
C LYS A 405 2.09 19.41 -30.37
N PRO A 406 2.17 20.69 -29.95
CA PRO A 406 1.03 21.42 -29.40
C PRO A 406 -0.06 21.71 -30.44
N ASN A 407 0.23 21.59 -31.74
CA ASN A 407 -0.68 21.93 -32.82
C ASN A 407 -1.30 20.70 -33.49
N LYS A 408 -2.62 20.75 -33.70
CA LYS A 408 -3.38 19.78 -34.51
C LYS A 408 -2.91 19.85 -35.96
N SER A 409 -2.37 18.76 -36.51
CA SER A 409 -2.11 18.70 -37.95
C SER A 409 -3.41 18.41 -38.70
N THR A 410 -3.83 19.31 -39.58
CA THR A 410 -5.03 19.17 -40.41
C THR A 410 -4.77 18.49 -41.75
N SER A 411 -3.55 17.99 -42.00
CA SER A 411 -3.20 17.29 -43.24
C SER A 411 -3.10 15.78 -43.02
N PRO A 412 -3.81 14.95 -43.80
CA PRO A 412 -3.72 13.49 -43.70
C PRO A 412 -2.32 13.01 -44.12
N LYS A 413 -1.68 12.19 -43.28
CA LYS A 413 -0.44 11.46 -43.61
C LYS A 413 -0.66 9.96 -43.39
N ASN A 414 -0.02 9.12 -44.21
CA ASN A 414 -0.14 7.65 -44.25
C ASN A 414 0.43 6.90 -43.02
N SER A 415 0.47 7.54 -41.85
CA SER A 415 0.95 6.98 -40.58
C SER A 415 -0.22 6.85 -39.59
N TRP A 416 -1.30 6.17 -39.99
CA TRP A 416 -2.41 5.91 -39.08
C TRP A 416 -1.98 4.88 -38.01
N GLY A 417 -2.10 5.25 -36.73
CA GLY A 417 -1.94 4.35 -35.57
C GLY A 417 -0.66 4.50 -34.74
N LYS A 418 0.28 5.40 -35.08
CA LYS A 418 1.55 5.56 -34.34
C LYS A 418 1.68 6.83 -33.48
N THR A 419 0.68 7.70 -33.46
CA THR A 419 0.73 8.95 -32.67
C THR A 419 -0.66 9.26 -32.12
N THR A 420 -0.77 9.65 -30.85
CA THR A 420 -1.99 10.23 -30.29
C THR A 420 -2.21 11.63 -30.88
N SER A 421 -3.46 11.96 -31.26
CA SER A 421 -3.78 13.28 -31.77
C SER A 421 -3.49 14.35 -30.71
N GLY A 422 -2.67 15.34 -31.06
CA GLY A 422 -2.41 16.51 -30.20
C GLY A 422 -3.72 17.23 -29.91
N ASN A 423 -4.00 17.41 -28.62
CA ASN A 423 -5.21 17.96 -27.99
C ASN A 423 -6.33 16.93 -27.69
N LEU A 424 -6.13 16.08 -26.68
CA LEU A 424 -7.17 15.22 -26.09
C LEU A 424 -8.25 15.99 -25.31
N PHE A 425 -7.99 17.25 -24.95
CA PHE A 425 -8.85 18.05 -24.06
C PHE A 425 -9.78 19.01 -24.80
N GLY A 426 -9.74 19.02 -26.14
CA GLY A 426 -10.53 19.93 -26.97
C GLY A 426 -10.02 21.38 -26.91
N ASP A 427 -10.44 22.21 -27.86
CA ASP A 427 -10.14 23.64 -27.80
C ASP A 427 -10.93 24.26 -26.63
N LYS A 428 -10.30 25.12 -25.82
CA LYS A 428 -10.98 25.83 -24.73
C LYS A 428 -12.21 26.54 -25.31
N THR A 429 -13.40 26.21 -24.80
CA THR A 429 -14.64 26.88 -25.24
C THR A 429 -14.55 28.35 -24.89
N LYS A 430 -14.63 29.23 -25.90
CA LYS A 430 -14.83 30.66 -25.67
C LYS A 430 -16.19 30.83 -25.01
N ILE A 431 -16.19 31.34 -23.78
CA ILE A 431 -17.42 31.72 -23.09
C ILE A 431 -17.90 33.01 -23.73
N ASP A 432 -18.76 32.93 -24.74
CA ASP A 432 -19.47 34.08 -25.33
C ASP A 432 -20.61 34.55 -24.41
N ALA A 433 -20.31 34.73 -23.12
CA ALA A 433 -21.27 35.26 -22.17
C ALA A 433 -21.16 36.78 -22.17
N ASN A 434 -22.01 37.45 -22.96
CA ASN A 434 -22.24 38.88 -22.84
C ASN A 434 -23.04 39.14 -21.54
N ARG A 435 -22.35 39.08 -20.39
CA ARG A 435 -22.95 39.38 -19.09
C ARG A 435 -22.94 40.89 -18.90
N ASN A 436 -24.08 41.51 -19.11
CA ASN A 436 -24.31 42.89 -18.70
C ASN A 436 -24.37 42.93 -17.17
N ARG A 437 -23.29 43.41 -16.54
CA ARG A 437 -23.24 43.64 -15.10
C ARG A 437 -24.19 44.80 -14.78
N GLN A 438 -25.38 44.50 -14.30
CA GLN A 438 -26.26 45.50 -13.71
C GLN A 438 -25.95 45.59 -12.22
N GLU A 439 -25.27 46.68 -11.84
CA GLU A 439 -25.10 47.06 -10.44
C GLU A 439 -26.42 47.69 -9.98
N LEU A 440 -27.23 46.90 -9.27
CA LEU A 440 -28.40 47.40 -8.56
C LEU A 440 -27.92 48.18 -7.32
N THR A 441 -27.85 49.49 -7.44
CA THR A 441 -27.70 50.40 -6.32
C THR A 441 -28.96 50.35 -5.46
N GLY A 442 -28.82 49.89 -4.21
CA GLY A 442 -29.89 49.94 -3.23
C GLY A 442 -30.29 51.39 -2.97
N GLN A 443 -31.59 51.68 -3.07
CA GLN A 443 -32.12 53.00 -2.74
C GLN A 443 -32.13 53.17 -1.21
N SER A 444 -31.20 53.97 -0.69
CA SER A 444 -31.17 54.36 0.72
C SER A 444 -31.09 55.88 0.84
N GLY A 445 -32.21 56.45 1.31
CA GLY A 445 -32.33 57.67 2.13
C GLY A 445 -31.67 58.96 1.63
N ASP A 446 -32.50 59.99 1.41
CA ASP A 446 -32.10 61.37 1.18
C ASP A 446 -31.11 61.90 2.24
N GLY A 447 -29.83 61.86 1.89
CA GLY A 447 -28.75 62.57 2.57
C GLY A 447 -27.58 62.67 1.59
N PRO A 448 -26.97 63.84 1.38
CA PRO A 448 -25.89 63.99 0.41
C PRO A 448 -24.70 63.15 0.83
N THR A 449 -24.44 62.04 0.13
CA THR A 449 -23.23 61.24 0.29
C THR A 449 -22.25 61.61 -0.82
N GLU A 450 -21.18 62.28 -0.42
CA GLU A 450 -19.98 62.45 -1.24
C GLU A 450 -19.23 61.11 -1.25
N THR A 451 -19.20 60.43 -2.39
CA THR A 451 -18.38 59.24 -2.60
C THR A 451 -17.13 59.62 -3.39
N GLU A 452 -16.02 59.81 -2.67
CA GLU A 452 -14.69 59.91 -3.27
C GLU A 452 -14.04 58.53 -3.31
N THR A 453 -13.90 57.94 -4.49
CA THR A 453 -13.14 56.70 -4.68
C THR A 453 -11.69 57.07 -5.01
N SER A 454 -10.82 57.19 -3.99
CA SER A 454 -9.40 57.43 -4.23
C SER A 454 -8.72 56.16 -4.75
N ASN A 455 -8.37 56.13 -6.03
CA ASN A 455 -7.45 55.12 -6.57
C ASN A 455 -6.02 55.53 -6.24
N SER A 456 -5.47 55.06 -5.13
CA SER A 456 -4.05 55.26 -4.80
C SER A 456 -3.18 54.20 -5.50
N PRO A 457 -2.32 54.57 -6.47
CA PRO A 457 -1.43 53.63 -7.17
C PRO A 457 -0.39 52.98 -6.23
N GLU A 458 -0.04 53.70 -5.16
CA GLU A 458 1.01 53.33 -4.22
C GLU A 458 0.73 52.00 -3.49
N GLY A 459 -0.54 51.70 -3.17
CA GLY A 459 -0.90 50.44 -2.50
C GLY A 459 -0.71 49.19 -3.38
N ARG A 460 -0.89 49.33 -4.71
CA ARG A 460 -0.65 48.23 -5.67
C ARG A 460 0.84 48.02 -5.92
N GLU A 461 1.62 49.09 -5.97
CA GLU A 461 3.07 48.98 -6.08
C GLU A 461 3.72 48.39 -4.83
N VAL A 462 3.22 48.70 -3.63
CA VAL A 462 3.72 48.13 -2.37
C VAL A 462 3.45 46.62 -2.32
N ALA A 463 2.29 46.15 -2.77
CA ALA A 463 1.99 44.71 -2.85
C ALA A 463 2.88 43.97 -3.87
N GLY A 464 3.16 44.59 -5.01
CA GLY A 464 4.09 44.02 -6.00
C GLY A 464 5.54 43.97 -5.50
N ARG A 465 5.97 44.97 -4.71
CA ARG A 465 7.32 45.01 -4.11
C ARG A 465 7.47 44.01 -2.97
N SER A 466 6.51 43.96 -2.04
CA SER A 466 6.54 42.99 -0.93
C SER A 466 6.47 41.55 -1.42
N TYR A 467 5.68 41.27 -2.46
CA TYR A 467 5.66 39.95 -3.09
C TYR A 467 7.00 39.59 -3.73
N ARG A 468 7.66 40.53 -4.43
CA ARG A 468 9.00 40.30 -5.02
C ARG A 468 10.07 40.05 -3.96
N GLU A 469 10.04 40.77 -2.84
CA GLU A 469 10.99 40.58 -1.74
C GLU A 469 10.84 39.21 -1.10
N VAL A 470 9.60 38.83 -0.73
CA VAL A 470 9.29 37.51 -0.17
C VAL A 470 9.69 36.40 -1.15
N TYR A 471 9.40 36.58 -2.45
CA TYR A 471 9.78 35.64 -3.48
C TYR A 471 11.30 35.42 -3.58
N GLN A 472 12.08 36.51 -3.53
CA GLN A 472 13.55 36.43 -3.57
C GLN A 472 14.12 35.77 -2.31
N GLU A 473 13.51 35.96 -1.15
CA GLU A 473 13.90 35.32 0.10
C GLU A 473 13.69 33.81 0.04
N TYR A 474 12.51 33.35 -0.38
CA TYR A 474 12.21 31.93 -0.55
C TYR A 474 13.08 31.26 -1.63
N GLN A 475 13.40 31.98 -2.71
CA GLN A 475 14.31 31.47 -3.74
C GLN A 475 15.70 31.17 -3.15
N LYS A 476 16.29 32.11 -2.40
CA LYS A 476 17.61 31.92 -1.77
C LYS A 476 17.62 30.78 -0.77
N ILE A 477 16.57 30.64 0.03
CA ILE A 477 16.43 29.52 0.98
C ILE A 477 16.36 28.20 0.22
N SER A 478 15.57 28.13 -0.86
CA SER A 478 15.45 26.92 -1.67
C SER A 478 16.76 26.52 -2.34
N GLU A 479 17.52 27.48 -2.87
CA GLU A 479 18.84 27.25 -3.48
C GLU A 479 19.85 26.79 -2.42
N THR A 480 19.85 27.44 -1.25
CA THR A 480 20.77 27.09 -0.15
C THR A 480 20.49 25.70 0.39
N VAL A 481 19.22 25.31 0.57
CA VAL A 481 18.83 23.97 1.05
C VAL A 481 19.21 22.90 0.02
N LEU A 482 18.99 23.16 -1.28
CA LEU A 482 19.37 22.23 -2.35
C LEU A 482 20.90 22.02 -2.43
N GLU A 483 21.68 23.03 -2.06
CA GLU A 483 23.15 22.98 -2.02
C GLU A 483 23.70 22.36 -0.73
N SER A 484 23.11 22.66 0.42
CA SER A 484 23.60 22.21 1.74
C SER A 484 23.18 20.80 2.12
N GLU A 485 22.04 20.33 1.63
CA GLU A 485 21.52 19.00 1.94
C GLU A 485 22.13 17.98 0.95
N PRO A 486 22.62 16.81 1.42
CA PRO A 486 23.21 15.78 0.56
C PRO A 486 22.12 15.04 -0.23
N ILE A 487 21.43 15.77 -1.09
CA ILE A 487 20.45 15.23 -2.04
C ILE A 487 21.25 14.63 -3.21
N PRO A 488 21.06 13.34 -3.53
CA PRO A 488 21.70 12.71 -4.68
C PRO A 488 21.47 13.50 -5.98
N LEU A 489 22.52 13.68 -6.79
CA LEU A 489 22.49 14.56 -7.99
C LEU A 489 21.32 14.31 -8.95
N GLY A 490 20.83 13.07 -9.05
CA GLY A 490 19.67 12.72 -9.89
C GLY A 490 18.32 13.25 -9.37
N GLN A 491 18.17 13.43 -8.06
CA GLN A 491 16.92 13.95 -7.46
C GLN A 491 16.87 15.48 -7.48
N ARG A 492 18.03 16.16 -7.42
CA ARG A 492 18.12 17.63 -7.51
C ARG A 492 17.43 18.19 -8.75
N GLN A 493 17.66 17.59 -9.92
CA GLN A 493 17.04 18.02 -11.18
C GLN A 493 15.52 17.79 -11.20
N THR A 494 15.04 16.74 -10.53
CA THR A 494 13.60 16.45 -10.47
C THR A 494 12.88 17.45 -9.57
N ILE A 495 13.47 17.77 -8.41
CA ILE A 495 12.96 18.77 -7.48
C ILE A 495 12.98 20.16 -8.13
N GLN A 496 14.08 20.53 -8.79
CA GLN A 496 14.19 21.78 -9.53
C GLN A 496 13.10 21.90 -10.60
N ARG A 497 12.88 20.84 -11.39
CA ARG A 497 11.82 20.82 -12.43
C ARG A 497 10.41 20.90 -11.85
N TYR A 498 10.16 20.33 -10.67
CA TYR A 498 8.88 20.44 -9.97
C TYR A 498 8.60 21.89 -9.55
N PHE A 499 9.59 22.56 -8.95
CA PHE A 499 9.47 23.96 -8.55
C PHE A 499 9.39 24.92 -9.74
N GLU A 500 10.04 24.60 -10.87
CA GLU A 500 9.90 25.33 -12.13
C GLU A 500 8.51 25.17 -12.75
N LEU A 501 7.86 24.00 -12.61
CA LEU A 501 6.53 23.73 -13.17
C LEU A 501 5.39 24.45 -12.43
N ILE A 502 5.53 24.67 -11.11
CA ILE A 502 4.54 25.40 -10.31
C ILE A 502 4.80 26.91 -10.28
N ARG A 503 5.88 27.37 -10.93
CA ARG A 503 6.21 28.79 -11.05
C ARG A 503 5.09 29.47 -11.85
N PRO A 504 4.44 30.53 -11.33
CA PRO A 504 3.50 31.31 -12.13
C PRO A 504 4.23 31.86 -13.36
N GLY A 505 3.63 31.71 -14.53
CA GLY A 505 4.25 32.13 -15.79
C GLY A 505 4.53 33.63 -15.79
N GLN A 506 5.63 34.06 -16.40
CA GLN A 506 5.95 35.50 -16.54
C GLN A 506 4.82 36.29 -17.24
N ASP A 507 3.98 35.61 -18.04
CA ASP A 507 2.81 36.18 -18.70
C ASP A 507 1.66 36.54 -17.71
N GLU A 508 1.51 35.81 -16.60
CA GLU A 508 0.53 36.15 -15.55
C GLU A 508 0.98 37.37 -14.74
N LEU A 509 2.30 37.49 -14.48
CA LEU A 509 2.88 38.63 -13.79
C LEU A 509 2.89 39.91 -14.64
N ALA A 510 2.90 39.80 -15.98
CA ALA A 510 2.81 40.92 -16.90
C ALA A 510 1.36 41.42 -17.07
N ASN A 511 0.37 40.52 -17.11
CA ASN A 511 -1.03 40.89 -17.33
C ASN A 511 -1.71 41.60 -16.14
N GLU A 512 -1.16 41.53 -14.93
CA GLU A 512 -1.64 42.33 -13.80
C GLU A 512 -1.17 43.80 -13.84
N THR A 513 -0.22 44.14 -14.73
CA THR A 513 0.39 45.48 -14.80
C THR A 513 -0.05 46.34 -15.98
N ALA A 514 -0.92 45.85 -16.86
CA ALA A 514 -1.42 46.66 -17.97
C ALA A 514 -2.50 47.65 -17.47
N PRO A 515 -2.31 48.97 -17.64
CA PRO A 515 -3.37 49.92 -17.33
C PRO A 515 -4.55 49.64 -18.27
N ALA A 516 -5.74 49.46 -17.68
CA ALA A 516 -6.97 49.38 -18.44
C ALA A 516 -7.19 50.71 -19.17
N GLU A 517 -6.89 50.74 -20.47
CA GLU A 517 -7.42 51.77 -21.37
C GLU A 517 -8.94 51.69 -21.32
N THR A 518 -9.55 52.73 -20.76
CA THR A 518 -11.00 52.94 -20.74
C THR A 518 -11.47 53.54 -22.07
N PRO A 519 -12.69 53.20 -22.55
CA PRO A 519 -13.26 53.72 -23.79
C PRO A 519 -13.61 55.21 -23.76
#